data_AF-A0A2D6QY88-F1
#
_entry.id   AF-A0A2D6QY88-F1
#
_cell.length_a   1.000
_cell.length_b   1.000
_cell.length_c   1.000
_cell.angle_alpha   90.00
_cell.angle_beta   90.00
_cell.angle_gamma   90.00
#
_symmetry.space_group_name_H-M   'P 1'
#
loop_
_entity.id
_entity.type
_entity.pdbx_description
1 polymer ?
#
loop_
_entity_poly.entity_id
_entity_poly.type
_entity_poly.pdbx_seq_one_letter_code
_entity_poly.pdbx_strand_id
1 'polypeptide(L)' 'MGYTVPILLDGDGVISTSYAPDGVQPDLPRDQVPIAGNLIIDKTGTIRFYSLLDSMNFDARLVGLKARLDALLSES' A
#
# COMPACT_ATOMS: atom_id res chain seq x y z
N MET A 1 0.87 25.00 0.61
CA MET A 1 1.12 23.80 -0.22
C MET A 1 -0.18 23.03 -0.31
N GLY A 2 -0.68 22.75 -1.51
CA GLY A 2 -1.88 21.95 -1.72
C GLY A 2 -1.50 20.62 -2.34
N TYR A 3 -2.07 19.53 -1.85
CA TYR A 3 -1.95 18.23 -2.51
C TYR A 3 -2.73 18.27 -3.84
N THR A 4 -2.17 17.68 -4.89
CA THR A 4 -2.83 17.54 -6.21
C THR A 4 -3.69 16.28 -6.31
N VAL A 5 -3.75 15.51 -5.23
CA VAL A 5 -4.48 14.24 -5.13
C VAL A 5 -5.40 14.28 -3.91
N PRO A 6 -6.53 13.54 -3.92
CA PRO A 6 -7.39 13.40 -2.76
C PRO A 6 -6.60 12.82 -1.58
N ILE A 7 -6.76 13.43 -0.41
CA ILE A 7 -6.30 12.88 0.86
C ILE A 7 -7.53 12.43 1.63
N LEU A 8 -7.60 11.14 1.95
CA LEU A 8 -8.72 10.54 2.67
C LEU A 8 -8.28 10.25 4.12
N LEU A 9 -9.17 10.50 5.07
CA LEU A 9 -8.96 10.22 6.49
C LEU A 9 -9.75 8.97 6.90
N ASP A 10 -9.04 7.93 7.31
CA ASP A 10 -9.58 6.69 7.86
C ASP A 10 -9.49 6.73 9.39
N GLY A 11 -10.45 7.42 10.02
CA GLY A 11 -10.38 7.79 11.44
C GLY A 11 -10.54 6.62 12.42
N ASP A 12 -11.19 5.54 11.99
CA ASP A 12 -11.41 4.32 12.78
C ASP A 12 -10.58 3.13 12.27
N GLY A 13 -9.81 3.31 11.20
CA GLY A 13 -8.95 2.29 10.63
C GLY A 13 -9.69 1.19 9.86
N VAL A 14 -11.01 1.30 9.65
CA VAL A 14 -11.83 0.25 9.03
C VAL A 14 -11.39 0.00 7.59
N ILE A 15 -11.09 1.08 6.85
CA ILE A 15 -10.69 0.96 5.44
C ILE A 15 -9.30 0.33 5.34
N SER A 16 -8.32 0.85 6.09
CA SER A 16 -6.95 0.34 6.11
C SER A 16 -6.91 -1.14 6.51
N THR A 17 -7.74 -1.53 7.49
CA THR A 17 -7.90 -2.92 7.94
C THR A 17 -8.44 -3.82 6.82
N SER A 18 -9.39 -3.35 6.02
CA SER A 18 -9.97 -4.14 4.91
C SER A 18 -8.97 -4.44 3.77
N TYR A 19 -7.91 -3.65 3.65
CA TYR A 19 -6.84 -3.85 2.67
C TYR A 19 -5.62 -4.60 3.24
N ALA A 20 -5.60 -4.90 4.53
CA ALA A 20 -4.54 -5.69 5.13
C ALA A 20 -4.68 -7.16 4.70
N PRO A 21 -3.60 -7.82 4.26
CA PRO A 21 -3.65 -9.25 3.97
C PRO A 21 -4.05 -10.05 5.22
N ASP A 22 -4.67 -11.21 5.00
CA ASP A 22 -5.03 -12.12 6.08
C ASP A 22 -3.80 -12.45 6.94
N GLY A 23 -3.93 -12.31 8.27
CA GLY A 23 -2.85 -12.56 9.21
C GLY A 23 -1.82 -11.43 9.38
N VAL A 24 -2.01 -10.27 8.73
CA VAL A 24 -1.15 -9.08 8.89
C VAL A 24 -1.73 -8.06 9.88
N GLN A 25 -3.00 -8.22 10.28
CA GLN A 25 -3.60 -7.52 11.43
C GLN A 25 -2.95 -8.01 12.74
N PRO A 26 -2.77 -7.15 13.75
CA PRO A 26 -1.54 -7.07 14.52
C PRO A 26 -1.31 -8.27 15.44
N ASP A 27 -0.50 -9.20 14.95
CA ASP A 27 0.46 -9.98 15.74
C ASP A 27 1.89 -9.77 15.16
N LEU A 28 2.12 -8.59 14.55
CA LEU A 28 3.43 -8.24 14.03
C LEU A 28 4.45 -8.14 15.18
N PRO A 29 5.67 -8.67 15.00
CA PRO A 29 6.76 -8.50 15.95
C PRO A 29 6.93 -7.03 16.35
N ARG A 30 7.16 -6.75 17.64
CA ARG A 30 7.22 -5.38 18.18
C ARG A 30 8.31 -4.49 17.53
N ASP A 31 9.27 -5.09 16.84
CA ASP A 31 10.34 -4.44 16.09
C ASP A 31 9.97 -4.11 14.63
N GLN A 32 8.84 -4.63 14.12
CA GLN A 32 8.27 -4.32 12.82
C GLN A 32 6.96 -3.56 12.99
N VAL A 33 7.06 -2.23 13.10
CA VAL A 33 5.89 -1.35 13.11
C VAL A 33 5.50 -1.06 11.65
N PRO A 34 4.28 -1.40 11.19
CA PRO A 34 3.78 -0.93 9.91
C PRO A 34 3.80 0.59 9.88
N ILE A 35 4.55 1.15 8.94
CA ILE A 35 4.65 2.60 8.74
C ILE A 35 3.58 3.03 7.73
N ALA A 36 3.41 2.25 6.67
CA ALA A 36 2.44 2.48 5.60
C ALA A 36 2.25 1.22 4.75
N GLY A 37 1.36 1.28 3.77
CA GLY A 37 1.26 0.30 2.70
C GLY A 37 1.03 0.99 1.37
N ASN A 38 1.49 0.38 0.28
CA ASN A 38 1.18 0.83 -1.06
C ASN A 38 0.39 -0.24 -1.80
N LEU A 39 -0.60 0.19 -2.59
CA LEU A 39 -1.44 -0.68 -3.39
C LEU A 39 -1.52 -0.17 -4.83
N ILE A 40 -1.61 -1.10 -5.79
CA ILE A 40 -2.13 -0.82 -7.13
C ILE A 40 -3.43 -1.60 -7.27
N ILE A 41 -4.52 -0.90 -7.56
CA ILE A 41 -5.85 -1.49 -7.74
C ILE A 41 -6.27 -1.23 -9.19
N ASP A 42 -6.70 -2.26 -9.90
CA ASP A 42 -7.19 -2.09 -11.28
C ASP A 42 -8.66 -1.63 -11.33
N LYS A 43 -9.16 -1.37 -12.55
CA LYS A 43 -10.53 -0.87 -12.77
C LYS A 43 -11.63 -1.81 -12.30
N THR A 44 -11.32 -3.09 -12.06
CA THR A 44 -12.27 -4.08 -11.54
C THR A 44 -12.27 -4.16 -10.01
N GLY A 45 -11.40 -3.38 -9.34
CA GLY A 45 -11.20 -3.45 -7.90
C GLY A 45 -10.19 -4.51 -7.46
N THR A 46 -9.49 -5.15 -8.40
CA THR A 46 -8.51 -6.20 -8.07
C THR A 46 -7.17 -5.58 -7.67
N ILE A 47 -6.59 -6.03 -6.56
CA ILE A 47 -5.24 -5.63 -6.13
C ILE A 47 -4.21 -6.32 -7.04
N ARG A 48 -3.41 -5.53 -7.75
CA ARG A 48 -2.36 -5.98 -8.69
C ARG A 48 -0.94 -5.82 -8.14
N PHE A 49 -0.81 -5.12 -7.01
CA PHE A 49 0.40 -4.93 -6.23
C PHE A 49 0.03 -4.57 -4.80
N TYR A 50 0.75 -5.13 -3.83
CA TYR A 50 0.67 -4.76 -2.42
C TYR A 50 2.10 -4.77 -1.85
N SER A 51 2.48 -3.72 -1.12
CA SER A 51 3.72 -3.70 -0.34
C SER A 51 3.43 -3.13 1.05
N LEU A 52 3.82 -3.86 2.10
CA LEU A 52 3.87 -3.31 3.44
C LEU A 52 5.21 -2.58 3.62
N LEU A 53 5.15 -1.33 4.05
CA LEU A 53 6.33 -0.56 4.45
C LEU A 53 6.49 -0.75 5.96
N ASP A 54 7.54 -1.45 6.35
CA ASP A 54 8.01 -1.54 7.73
C ASP A 54 9.37 -0.82 7.86
N SER A 55 9.90 -0.78 9.08
CA SER A 55 11.21 -0.19 9.39
C SER A 55 12.39 -0.82 8.65
N MET A 56 12.22 -2.03 8.10
CA MET A 56 13.26 -2.83 7.44
C MET A 56 13.18 -2.76 5.90
N ASN A 57 11.98 -2.56 5.35
CA ASN A 57 11.65 -2.66 3.93
C ASN A 57 11.12 -1.32 3.36
N PHE A 58 11.64 -0.20 3.85
CA PHE A 58 11.20 1.13 3.44
C PHE A 58 11.74 1.54 2.06
N ASP A 59 10.87 1.60 1.05
CA ASP A 59 11.19 2.13 -0.29
C ASP A 59 10.62 3.54 -0.48
N ALA A 60 11.40 4.53 -0.06
CA ALA A 60 11.05 5.95 -0.17
C ALA A 60 10.76 6.42 -1.61
N ARG A 61 11.30 5.73 -2.62
CA ARG A 61 11.18 6.14 -4.03
C ARG A 61 10.09 5.39 -4.79
N LEU A 62 9.44 4.43 -4.14
CA LEU A 62 8.38 3.60 -4.71
C LEU A 62 8.88 2.86 -5.97
N VAL A 63 10.14 2.41 -5.98
CA VAL A 63 10.78 1.74 -7.11
C VAL A 63 9.98 0.51 -7.52
N GLY A 64 9.67 -0.38 -6.57
CA GLY A 64 8.93 -1.61 -6.85
C GLY A 64 7.51 -1.35 -7.37
N LEU A 65 6.83 -0.39 -6.75
CA LEU A 65 5.48 0.02 -7.16
C LEU A 65 5.47 0.59 -8.58
N LYS A 66 6.38 1.53 -8.89
CA LYS A 66 6.46 2.14 -10.23
C LYS A 66 6.76 1.11 -11.30
N ALA A 67 7.74 0.23 -11.06
CA ALA A 67 8.06 -0.84 -12.00
C ALA A 67 6.86 -1.75 -12.27
N ARG A 68 6.08 -2.10 -11.23
CA ARG A 68 4.86 -2.90 -11.42
C ARG A 68 3.78 -2.13 -12.18
N LEU A 69 3.60 -0.85 -11.88
CA LEU A 69 2.64 0.00 -12.59
C LEU A 69 2.98 0.10 -14.08
N ASP A 70 4.24 0.37 -14.42
CA ASP A 70 4.70 0.49 -15.80
C ASP A 70 4.48 -0.81 -16.57
N ALA A 71 4.78 -1.96 -15.95
CA ALA A 71 4.51 -3.28 -16.55
C ALA A 71 3.01 -3.47 -16.84
N LEU A 72 2.13 -3.18 -15.88
CA LEU A 72 0.67 -3.29 -16.05
C LEU A 72 0.14 -2.37 -17.17
N LEU A 73 0.68 -1.17 -17.29
CA LEU A 73 0.30 -0.22 -18.34
C LEU A 73 0.81 -0.64 -19.71
N SER A 74 1.89 -1.41 -19.79
CA SER A 74 2.43 -1.96 -21.05
C SER A 74 1.71 -3.23 -21.54
N GLU A 75 0.96 -3.90 -20.66
CA GLU A 75 0.11 -5.06 -21.00
C GLU A 75 -1.21 -4.65 -21.69
N SER A 76 -1.51 -3.34 -21.76
CA SER A 76 -2.80 -2.76 -22.20
C SER A 76 -2.78 -2.21 -23.63
#